data_AF-A0A6A6KEM4-F1
#
_entry.id   AF-A0A6A6KEM4-F1
#
_cell.length_a   1.000
_cell.length_b   1.000
_cell.length_c   1.000
_cell.angle_alpha   90.00
_cell.angle_beta   90.00
_cell.angle_gamma   90.00
#
_symmetry.space_group_name_H-M   'P 1'
#
loop_
_entity.id
_entity.type
_entity.pdbx_description
1 polymer ?
#
loop_
_entity_poly.entity_id
_entity_poly.type
_entity_poly.pdbx_seq_one_letter_code
_entity_poly.pdbx_strand_id
1 'polypeptide(L)'
;MMLAAGVIPLLEMMISNSDSHGSATALYLNLSCHEDAKSIIGSSQAVPFLVQILQGEAEPQCKMDALHTLYNLSSKASHILSLLSAGIISGLQCLLAAPGDLEWTEKSIAVLINLASSKSGKDEMVAAPGLISGLATILDTGEPIEQEQAASCLYILCNGSEKCSQMVLQEGVIPALVSISVNGTTRGKDKAQKLLMLFREQRQRDQPQPPAEVRFQRAESSSKAMPSQESKPLCKSVSRRRMGKALSFFGRARAIRFTSVKLGNTCTVYVIVSEARVD
;
A
#
# COMPACT_ATOMS: atom_id res chain seq x y z
N MET A 1 5.13 38.68 11.32
CA MET A 1 4.10 37.70 11.76
C MET A 1 4.48 37.15 13.12
N MET A 2 3.55 37.10 14.09
CA MET A 2 3.82 36.65 15.47
C MET A 2 4.46 35.25 15.57
N LEU A 3 4.22 34.38 14.58
CA LEU A 3 4.81 33.03 14.50
C LEU A 3 6.34 33.03 14.40
N ALA A 4 6.90 33.87 13.53
CA ALA A 4 8.35 34.00 13.36
C ALA A 4 9.00 34.87 14.46
N ALA A 5 8.23 35.71 15.14
CA ALA A 5 8.74 36.74 16.04
C ALA A 5 8.88 36.32 17.52
N GLY A 6 8.58 35.05 17.88
CA GLY A 6 8.83 34.57 19.25
C GLY A 6 8.32 33.18 19.60
N VAL A 7 7.31 32.65 18.90
CA VAL A 7 6.72 31.35 19.27
C VAL A 7 7.66 30.18 18.93
N ILE A 8 8.28 30.18 17.75
CA ILE A 8 9.16 29.08 17.33
C ILE A 8 10.42 28.97 18.21
N PRO A 9 11.17 30.05 18.49
CA PRO A 9 12.31 29.95 19.42
C PRO A 9 11.92 29.45 20.81
N LEU A 10 10.74 29.83 21.30
CA LEU A 10 10.23 29.33 22.58
C LEU A 10 9.92 27.83 22.52
N LEU A 11 9.29 27.36 21.45
CA LEU A 11 9.04 25.93 21.25
C LEU A 11 10.34 25.13 21.10
N GLU A 12 11.36 25.68 20.43
CA GLU A 12 12.69 25.08 20.34
C GLU A 12 13.40 24.98 21.70
N MET A 13 13.20 25.96 22.58
CA MET A 13 13.63 25.84 23.98
C MET A 13 12.85 24.77 24.73
N MET A 14 11.53 24.67 24.51
CA MET A 14 10.69 23.66 25.17
C MET A 14 11.07 22.23 24.76
N ILE A 15 11.37 21.95 23.50
CA ILE A 15 11.78 20.59 23.07
C ILE A 15 13.12 20.16 23.65
N SER A 16 13.94 21.10 24.13
CA SER A 16 15.19 20.79 24.83
C SER A 16 14.96 20.31 26.27
N ASN A 17 13.75 20.49 26.81
CA ASN A 17 13.37 20.03 28.14
C ASN A 17 12.33 18.91 28.06
N SER A 18 12.69 17.70 28.51
CA SER A 18 11.82 16.52 28.48
C SER A 18 10.47 16.74 29.15
N ASP A 19 10.43 17.51 30.24
CA ASP A 19 9.20 17.76 31.01
C ASP A 19 8.19 18.60 30.21
N SER A 20 8.65 19.29 29.17
CA SER A 20 7.84 20.14 28.31
C SER A 20 7.49 19.48 26.97
N HIS A 21 7.92 18.25 26.70
CA HIS A 21 7.68 17.57 25.42
C HIS A 21 6.20 17.45 25.08
N GLY A 22 5.37 17.02 26.03
CA GLY A 22 3.92 16.93 25.82
C GLY A 22 3.29 18.28 25.45
N SER A 23 3.60 19.33 26.20
CA SER A 23 3.10 20.69 25.93
C SER A 23 3.63 21.26 24.61
N ALA A 24 4.90 21.05 24.29
CA ALA A 24 5.50 21.50 23.04
C ALA A 24 4.81 20.82 21.84
N THR A 25 4.61 19.50 21.91
CA THR A 25 3.94 18.73 20.85
C THR A 25 2.50 19.20 20.63
N ALA A 26 1.72 19.40 21.69
CA ALA A 26 0.36 19.92 21.59
C ALA A 26 0.31 21.34 20.97
N LEU A 27 1.27 22.20 21.30
CA LEU A 27 1.39 23.52 20.69
C LEU A 27 1.77 23.43 19.21
N TYR A 28 2.69 22.55 18.83
CA TYR A 28 2.99 22.30 17.42
C TYR A 28 1.78 21.80 16.65
N LEU A 29 0.96 20.90 17.24
CA LEU A 29 -0.28 20.44 16.64
C LEU A 29 -1.22 21.62 16.37
N ASN A 30 -1.52 22.43 17.38
CA ASN A 30 -2.39 23.59 17.25
C ASN A 30 -1.92 24.56 16.15
N LEU A 31 -0.62 24.83 16.11
CA LEU A 31 -0.04 25.71 15.09
C LEU A 31 -0.06 25.08 13.70
N SER A 32 0.16 23.76 13.58
CA SER A 32 0.21 23.06 12.30
C SER A 32 -1.10 23.09 11.52
N CYS A 33 -2.23 23.42 12.16
CA CYS A 33 -3.51 23.65 11.50
C CYS A 33 -3.51 24.91 10.62
N HIS A 34 -2.55 25.82 10.80
CA HIS A 34 -2.45 27.08 10.06
C HIS A 34 -1.40 27.03 8.95
N GLU A 35 -1.82 27.39 7.74
CA GLU A 35 -0.99 27.33 6.53
C GLU A 35 0.34 28.10 6.65
N ASP A 36 0.31 29.28 7.27
CA ASP A 36 1.47 30.14 7.49
C ASP A 36 2.48 29.55 8.48
N ALA A 37 2.00 28.80 9.47
CA ALA A 37 2.85 28.15 10.48
C ALA A 37 3.51 26.89 9.93
N LYS A 38 2.80 26.11 9.09
CA LYS A 38 3.31 24.84 8.54
C LYS A 38 4.67 24.99 7.86
N SER A 39 4.90 26.07 7.10
CA SER A 39 6.17 26.28 6.38
C SER A 39 7.35 26.49 7.34
N ILE A 40 7.09 27.18 8.46
CA ILE A 40 8.11 27.46 9.47
C ILE A 40 8.39 26.19 10.27
N ILE A 41 7.34 25.50 10.73
CA ILE A 41 7.45 24.25 11.48
C ILE A 41 8.18 23.18 10.63
N GLY A 42 7.80 23.01 9.37
CA GLY A 42 8.37 22.01 8.45
C GLY A 42 9.86 22.22 8.13
N SER A 43 10.38 23.42 8.38
CA SER A 43 11.79 23.79 8.17
C SER A 43 12.58 23.95 9.49
N SER A 44 11.95 23.68 10.64
CA SER A 44 12.52 23.85 11.98
C SER A 44 12.92 22.51 12.61
N GLN A 45 13.50 22.55 13.81
CA GLN A 45 13.82 21.33 14.58
C GLN A 45 12.58 20.59 15.10
N ALA A 46 11.38 21.12 14.88
CA ALA A 46 10.13 20.43 15.19
C ALA A 46 10.02 19.08 14.47
N VAL A 47 10.40 19.00 13.19
CA VAL A 47 10.20 17.75 12.41
C VAL A 47 11.01 16.58 12.97
N PRO A 48 12.34 16.68 13.16
CA PRO A 48 13.12 15.62 13.82
C PRO A 48 12.62 15.29 15.23
N PHE A 49 12.27 16.31 16.02
CA PHE A 49 11.72 16.12 17.37
C PHE A 49 10.41 15.31 17.35
N LEU A 50 9.46 15.64 16.48
CA LEU A 50 8.18 14.94 16.39
C LEU A 50 8.36 13.47 15.93
N VAL A 51 9.30 13.21 15.01
CA VAL A 51 9.62 11.82 14.61
C VAL A 51 10.24 11.06 15.77
N GLN A 52 11.12 11.69 16.56
CA GLN A 52 11.69 11.10 17.76
C GLN A 52 10.62 10.74 18.80
N ILE A 53 9.59 11.59 18.98
CA ILE A 53 8.45 11.30 19.87
C ILE A 53 7.71 10.01 19.46
N LEU A 54 7.53 9.76 18.16
CA LEU A 54 6.88 8.53 17.68
C LEU A 54 7.67 7.27 18.05
N GLN A 55 9.00 7.34 17.95
CA GLN A 55 9.93 6.23 18.16
C GLN A 55 10.23 5.98 19.64
N GLY A 56 10.17 7.01 20.47
CA GLY A 56 10.55 6.94 21.89
C GLY A 56 9.42 6.44 22.81
N GLU A 57 9.73 6.41 24.11
CA GLU A 57 8.80 6.06 25.19
C GLU A 57 7.97 7.27 25.64
N ALA A 58 7.27 7.92 24.70
CA ALA A 58 6.37 9.03 25.00
C ALA A 58 4.95 8.56 25.35
N GLU A 59 4.22 9.36 26.13
CA GLU A 59 2.81 9.11 26.45
C GLU A 59 1.96 8.96 25.17
N PRO A 60 0.96 8.05 25.14
CA PRO A 60 0.10 7.84 23.97
C PRO A 60 -0.48 9.11 23.35
N GLN A 61 -0.96 10.05 24.18
CA GLN A 61 -1.50 11.33 23.68
C GLN A 61 -0.42 12.18 23.00
N CYS A 62 0.79 12.23 23.57
CA CYS A 62 1.91 12.96 22.98
C CYS A 62 2.31 12.36 21.61
N LYS A 63 2.33 11.03 21.50
CA LYS A 63 2.54 10.36 20.20
C LYS A 63 1.45 10.69 19.20
N MET A 64 0.20 10.72 19.66
CA MET A 64 -0.93 11.03 18.80
C MET A 64 -0.89 12.48 18.29
N ASP A 65 -0.60 13.43 19.18
CA ASP A 65 -0.44 14.83 18.81
C ASP A 65 0.72 15.01 17.82
N ALA A 66 1.83 14.29 18.02
CA ALA A 66 2.95 14.28 17.08
C ALA A 66 2.55 13.71 15.71
N LEU A 67 1.82 12.59 15.68
CA LEU A 67 1.34 11.96 14.45
C LEU A 67 0.38 12.89 13.70
N HIS A 68 -0.54 13.56 14.40
CA HIS A 68 -1.45 14.53 13.79
C HIS A 68 -0.71 15.76 13.24
N THR A 69 0.32 16.23 13.95
CA THR A 69 1.17 17.32 13.49
C THR A 69 1.89 16.92 12.19
N LEU A 70 2.52 15.74 12.17
CA LEU A 70 3.22 15.22 10.99
C LEU A 70 2.25 14.98 9.82
N TYR A 71 1.03 14.53 10.08
CA TYR A 71 -0.03 14.46 9.08
C TYR A 71 -0.33 15.83 8.47
N ASN A 72 -0.55 16.85 9.31
CA ASN A 72 -0.81 18.21 8.84
C ASN A 72 0.34 18.76 7.98
N LEU A 73 1.59 18.50 8.38
CA LEU A 73 2.77 18.91 7.63
C LEU A 73 2.93 18.16 6.30
N SER A 74 2.65 16.86 6.28
CA SER A 74 2.79 15.99 5.09
C SER A 74 1.84 16.34 3.95
N SER A 75 0.74 17.05 4.23
CA SER A 75 -0.18 17.53 3.19
C SER A 75 0.46 18.53 2.21
N LYS A 76 1.64 19.07 2.53
CA LYS A 76 2.42 19.93 1.63
C LYS A 76 3.59 19.18 1.02
N ALA A 77 3.62 19.13 -0.31
CA ALA A 77 4.71 18.50 -1.06
C ALA A 77 6.10 19.08 -0.74
N SER A 78 6.18 20.38 -0.42
CA SER A 78 7.43 21.06 -0.04
C SER A 78 8.08 20.51 1.23
N HIS A 79 7.32 19.85 2.11
CA HIS A 79 7.84 19.32 3.36
C HIS A 79 8.28 17.86 3.25
N ILE A 80 7.90 17.15 2.18
CA ILE A 80 8.13 15.71 2.08
C ILE A 80 9.62 15.37 2.25
N LEU A 81 10.52 16.08 1.59
CA LEU A 81 11.97 15.82 1.71
C LEU A 81 12.49 16.04 3.14
N SER A 82 11.99 17.05 3.85
CA SER A 82 12.34 17.32 5.26
C SER A 82 11.86 16.17 6.16
N LEU A 83 10.61 15.72 5.98
CA LEU A 83 10.03 14.59 6.72
C LEU A 83 10.81 13.28 6.47
N LEU A 84 11.16 13.00 5.21
CA LEU A 84 11.95 11.82 4.85
C LEU A 84 13.35 11.88 5.46
N SER A 85 14.02 13.03 5.40
CA SER A 85 15.36 13.24 5.97
C SER A 85 15.38 13.07 7.50
N ALA A 86 14.26 13.37 8.16
CA ALA A 86 14.07 13.14 9.59
C ALA A 86 13.71 11.68 9.94
N GLY A 87 13.61 10.78 8.97
CA GLY A 87 13.35 9.37 9.21
C GLY A 87 11.88 9.02 9.48
N ILE A 88 10.92 9.84 9.02
CA ILE A 88 9.50 9.66 9.31
C ILE A 88 8.97 8.24 9.04
N ILE A 89 9.46 7.57 7.98
CA ILE A 89 9.00 6.23 7.62
C ILE A 89 9.22 5.25 8.77
N SER A 90 10.40 5.27 9.38
CA SER A 90 10.70 4.41 10.53
C SER A 90 9.83 4.72 11.75
N GLY A 91 9.55 6.01 12.01
CA GLY A 91 8.63 6.41 13.09
C GLY A 91 7.20 5.91 12.89
N LEU A 92 6.69 5.95 11.65
CA LEU A 92 5.37 5.42 11.31
C LEU A 92 5.33 3.88 11.41
N GLN A 93 6.41 3.19 11.02
CA GLN A 93 6.50 1.73 11.16
C GLN A 93 6.44 1.28 12.63
N CYS A 94 7.06 2.03 13.55
CA CYS A 94 6.94 1.76 14.98
C CYS A 94 5.49 1.79 15.47
N LEU A 95 4.68 2.73 14.95
CA LEU A 95 3.26 2.82 15.31
C LEU A 95 2.44 1.70 14.68
N LEU A 96 2.68 1.37 13.41
CA LEU A 96 1.96 0.29 12.71
C LEU A 96 2.26 -1.10 13.29
N ALA A 97 3.42 -1.29 13.93
CA ALA A 97 3.79 -2.53 14.60
C ALA A 97 3.29 -2.62 16.05
N ALA A 98 2.89 -1.50 16.65
CA ALA A 98 2.39 -1.49 18.01
C ALA A 98 0.98 -2.10 18.07
N PRO A 99 0.70 -3.02 19.01
CA PRO A 99 -0.65 -3.53 19.21
C PRO A 99 -1.51 -2.41 19.80
N GLY A 100 -2.30 -1.72 18.97
CA GLY A 100 -3.23 -0.71 19.50
C GLY A 100 -3.75 0.29 18.46
N ASP A 101 -4.98 0.73 18.77
CA ASP A 101 -5.76 1.85 18.25
C ASP A 101 -5.89 2.02 16.73
N LEU A 102 -7.12 1.84 16.23
CA LEU A 102 -7.49 2.10 14.83
C LEU A 102 -7.05 3.50 14.37
N GLU A 103 -7.09 4.48 15.28
CA GLU A 103 -6.75 5.86 14.96
C GLU A 103 -5.26 6.02 14.59
N TRP A 104 -4.36 5.24 15.22
CA TRP A 104 -2.93 5.27 14.93
C TRP A 104 -2.65 4.69 13.55
N THR A 105 -3.27 3.57 13.22
CA THR A 105 -3.14 2.92 11.91
C THR A 105 -3.65 3.84 10.81
N GLU A 106 -4.88 4.33 10.94
CA GLU A 106 -5.50 5.16 9.91
C GLU A 106 -4.68 6.42 9.64
N LYS A 107 -4.24 7.09 10.71
CA LYS A 107 -3.47 8.31 10.57
C LYS A 107 -2.08 8.05 9.98
N SER A 108 -1.43 6.97 10.40
CA SER A 108 -0.12 6.58 9.87
C SER A 108 -0.18 6.27 8.38
N ILE A 109 -1.17 5.50 7.92
CA ILE A 109 -1.35 5.22 6.49
C ILE A 109 -1.68 6.50 5.71
N ALA A 110 -2.45 7.41 6.28
CA ALA A 110 -2.73 8.71 5.66
C ALA A 110 -1.45 9.54 5.45
N VAL A 111 -0.51 9.55 6.42
CA VAL A 111 0.80 10.18 6.22
C VAL A 111 1.59 9.49 5.11
N LEU A 112 1.64 8.16 5.09
CA LEU A 112 2.31 7.39 4.04
C LEU A 112 1.76 7.70 2.64
N ILE A 113 0.44 7.81 2.49
CA ILE A 113 -0.21 8.19 1.23
C ILE A 113 0.22 9.59 0.80
N ASN A 114 0.31 10.55 1.72
CA ASN A 114 0.78 11.90 1.41
C ASN A 114 2.24 11.90 0.93
N LEU A 115 3.13 11.14 1.60
CA LEU A 115 4.54 11.00 1.21
C LEU A 115 4.69 10.36 -0.18
N ALA A 116 3.85 9.37 -0.48
CA ALA A 116 3.82 8.66 -1.76
C ALA A 116 3.33 9.52 -2.95
N SER A 117 2.92 10.78 -2.71
CA SER A 117 2.69 11.76 -3.78
C SER A 117 3.97 12.19 -4.51
N SER A 118 5.14 11.96 -3.88
CA SER A 118 6.45 12.24 -4.46
C SER A 118 7.20 10.97 -4.85
N LYS A 119 8.08 11.05 -5.85
CA LYS A 119 8.93 9.92 -6.24
C LYS A 119 9.87 9.49 -5.11
N SER A 120 10.52 10.47 -4.45
CA SER A 120 11.39 10.21 -3.29
C SER A 120 10.66 9.50 -2.15
N GLY A 121 9.42 9.90 -1.84
CA GLY A 121 8.63 9.23 -0.82
C GLY A 121 8.30 7.78 -1.19
N LYS A 122 7.90 7.52 -2.45
CA LYS A 122 7.68 6.15 -2.92
C LYS A 122 8.95 5.30 -2.83
N ASP A 123 10.10 5.85 -3.23
CA ASP A 123 11.37 5.13 -3.23
C ASP A 123 11.83 4.79 -1.82
N GLU A 124 11.73 5.74 -0.89
CA GLU A 124 12.08 5.52 0.53
C GLU A 124 11.16 4.47 1.17
N MET A 125 9.86 4.52 0.89
CA MET A 125 8.89 3.54 1.37
C MET A 125 9.15 2.13 0.83
N VAL A 126 9.53 2.00 -0.44
CA VAL A 126 9.87 0.70 -1.05
C VAL A 126 11.21 0.18 -0.53
N ALA A 127 12.14 1.06 -0.17
CA ALA A 127 13.42 0.70 0.43
C ALA A 127 13.31 0.32 1.91
N ALA A 128 12.29 0.84 2.62
CA ALA A 128 12.07 0.60 4.04
C ALA A 128 11.72 -0.87 4.34
N PRO A 129 12.58 -1.63 5.05
CA PRO A 129 12.31 -3.03 5.38
C PRO A 129 11.04 -3.18 6.21
N GLY A 130 10.18 -4.13 5.85
CA GLY A 130 8.97 -4.46 6.62
C GLY A 130 7.78 -3.52 6.39
N LEU A 131 7.92 -2.36 5.73
CA LEU A 131 6.79 -1.45 5.49
C LEU A 131 5.73 -2.09 4.60
N ILE A 132 6.16 -2.72 3.49
CA ILE A 132 5.27 -3.41 2.55
C ILE A 132 4.56 -4.58 3.25
N SER A 133 5.28 -5.33 4.09
CA SER A 133 4.71 -6.45 4.86
C SER A 133 3.70 -5.98 5.91
N GLY A 134 3.97 -4.87 6.59
CA GLY A 134 3.01 -4.24 7.51
C GLY A 134 1.74 -3.79 6.80
N LEU A 135 1.86 -3.13 5.64
CA LEU A 135 0.69 -2.76 4.82
C LEU A 135 -0.08 -3.98 4.31
N ALA A 136 0.60 -5.07 3.94
CA ALA A 136 -0.02 -6.32 3.54
C ALA A 136 -0.76 -7.00 4.71
N THR A 137 -0.22 -6.92 5.92
CA THR A 137 -0.89 -7.42 7.13
C THR A 137 -2.17 -6.65 7.41
N ILE A 138 -2.13 -5.32 7.36
CA ILE A 138 -3.31 -4.47 7.56
C ILE A 138 -4.37 -4.72 6.47
N LEU A 139 -3.93 -4.97 5.24
CA LEU A 139 -4.83 -5.35 4.15
C LEU A 139 -5.56 -6.67 4.41
N ASP A 140 -4.94 -7.63 5.11
CA ASP A 140 -5.51 -8.94 5.42
C ASP A 140 -6.40 -8.92 6.67
N THR A 141 -5.93 -8.28 7.75
CA THR A 141 -6.57 -8.38 9.08
C THR A 141 -7.18 -7.09 9.61
N GLY A 142 -6.98 -5.94 8.94
CA GLY A 142 -7.48 -4.65 9.39
C GLY A 142 -8.99 -4.49 9.25
N GLU A 143 -9.53 -3.45 9.88
CA GLU A 143 -10.91 -3.03 9.73
C GLU A 143 -11.18 -2.47 8.31
N PRO A 144 -12.45 -2.39 7.87
CA PRO A 144 -12.78 -2.01 6.49
C PRO A 144 -12.16 -0.68 6.01
N ILE A 145 -11.99 0.29 6.91
CA ILE A 145 -11.36 1.59 6.60
C ILE A 145 -9.84 1.45 6.48
N GLU A 146 -9.19 0.71 7.39
CA GLU A 146 -7.75 0.45 7.34
C GLU A 146 -7.38 -0.36 6.09
N GLN A 147 -8.18 -1.38 5.74
CA GLN A 147 -8.02 -2.17 4.51
C GLN A 147 -8.13 -1.30 3.25
N GLU A 148 -9.10 -0.38 3.21
CA GLU A 148 -9.24 0.58 2.11
C GLU A 148 -7.99 1.46 1.98
N GLN A 149 -7.49 1.98 3.10
CA GLN A 149 -6.31 2.85 3.10
C GLN A 149 -5.04 2.08 2.73
N ALA A 150 -4.86 0.86 3.24
CA ALA A 150 -3.76 -0.02 2.88
C ALA A 150 -3.79 -0.35 1.37
N ALA A 151 -4.95 -0.74 0.83
CA ALA A 151 -5.13 -0.96 -0.61
C ALA A 151 -4.81 0.30 -1.43
N SER A 152 -5.21 1.48 -0.95
CA SER A 152 -4.91 2.76 -1.59
C SER A 152 -3.41 3.05 -1.62
N CYS A 153 -2.72 2.88 -0.48
CA CYS A 153 -1.29 3.10 -0.36
C CYS A 153 -0.51 2.14 -1.27
N LEU A 154 -0.80 0.83 -1.19
CA LEU A 154 -0.18 -0.19 -2.03
C LEU A 154 -0.39 0.06 -3.53
N TYR A 155 -1.59 0.47 -3.92
CA TYR A 155 -1.86 0.86 -5.31
C TYR A 155 -0.99 2.04 -5.77
N ILE A 156 -0.86 3.08 -4.95
CA ILE A 156 -0.02 4.26 -5.29
C ILE A 156 1.45 3.86 -5.46
N LEU A 157 1.96 2.97 -4.60
CA LEU A 157 3.35 2.48 -4.66
C LEU A 157 3.59 1.57 -5.88
N CYS A 158 2.66 0.67 -6.18
CA CYS A 158 2.77 -0.27 -7.30
C CYS A 158 2.58 0.42 -8.66
N ASN A 159 1.79 1.49 -8.72
CA ASN A 159 1.53 2.22 -9.96
C ASN A 159 2.81 2.87 -10.52
N GLY A 160 3.34 2.27 -11.59
CA GLY A 160 4.60 2.64 -12.21
C GLY A 160 5.85 1.99 -11.60
N SER A 161 5.70 0.97 -10.74
CA SER A 161 6.81 0.24 -10.12
C SER A 161 6.59 -1.27 -10.13
N GLU A 162 7.19 -1.95 -11.09
CA GLU A 162 7.17 -3.42 -11.19
C GLU A 162 7.89 -4.07 -10.01
N LYS A 163 9.02 -3.51 -9.60
CA LYS A 163 9.74 -3.95 -8.39
C LYS A 163 8.83 -3.95 -7.17
N CYS A 164 8.12 -2.85 -6.90
CA CYS A 164 7.18 -2.78 -5.78
C CYS A 164 6.03 -3.78 -5.96
N SER A 165 5.51 -3.93 -7.17
CA SER A 165 4.42 -4.87 -7.45
C SER A 165 4.81 -6.31 -7.15
N GLN A 166 6.03 -6.71 -7.52
CA GLN A 166 6.59 -8.03 -7.19
C GLN A 166 6.74 -8.23 -5.67
N MET A 167 7.25 -7.22 -4.95
CA MET A 167 7.35 -7.28 -3.48
C MET A 167 5.98 -7.46 -2.84
N VAL A 168 4.98 -6.68 -3.25
CA VAL A 168 3.60 -6.79 -2.74
C VAL A 168 2.97 -8.16 -3.05
N LEU A 169 3.21 -8.70 -4.24
CA LEU A 169 2.73 -10.05 -4.61
C LEU A 169 3.39 -11.16 -3.77
N GLN A 170 4.65 -11.00 -3.36
CA GLN A 170 5.36 -11.96 -2.52
C GLN A 170 4.78 -12.04 -1.10
N GLU A 171 4.18 -10.97 -0.60
CA GLU A 171 3.42 -10.97 0.67
C GLU A 171 2.09 -11.72 0.57
N GLY A 172 1.71 -12.23 -0.62
CA GLY A 172 0.52 -13.07 -0.77
C GLY A 172 -0.81 -12.33 -0.71
N VAL A 173 -0.85 -11.02 -1.02
CA VAL A 173 -2.02 -10.14 -0.85
C VAL A 173 -3.27 -10.48 -1.69
N ILE A 174 -3.18 -11.40 -2.66
CA ILE A 174 -4.25 -11.63 -3.65
C ILE A 174 -5.59 -12.05 -3.00
N PRO A 175 -5.65 -13.00 -2.04
CA PRO A 175 -6.92 -13.39 -1.41
C PRO A 175 -7.58 -12.23 -0.68
N ALA A 176 -6.82 -11.42 0.06
CA ALA A 176 -7.31 -10.23 0.74
C ALA A 176 -7.88 -9.21 -0.25
N LEU A 177 -7.16 -8.91 -1.33
CA LEU A 177 -7.64 -8.01 -2.39
C LEU A 177 -8.93 -8.50 -3.05
N VAL A 178 -9.05 -9.81 -3.30
CA VAL A 178 -10.27 -10.39 -3.85
C VAL A 178 -11.43 -10.24 -2.86
N SER A 179 -11.20 -10.53 -1.57
CA SER A 179 -12.21 -10.35 -0.53
C SER A 179 -12.69 -8.89 -0.45
N ILE A 180 -11.77 -7.93 -0.38
CA ILE A 180 -12.06 -6.49 -0.34
C ILE A 180 -12.82 -6.05 -1.60
N SER A 181 -12.48 -6.58 -2.77
CA SER A 181 -13.15 -6.22 -4.04
C SER A 181 -14.66 -6.57 -4.08
N VAL A 182 -15.11 -7.45 -3.18
CA VAL A 182 -16.50 -7.89 -3.06
C VAL A 182 -17.16 -7.36 -1.79
N ASN A 183 -16.45 -7.40 -0.66
CA ASN A 183 -16.99 -7.15 0.68
C ASN A 183 -16.58 -5.80 1.27
N GLY A 184 -15.56 -5.14 0.71
CA GLY A 184 -15.03 -3.89 1.22
C GLY A 184 -15.97 -2.69 1.06
N THR A 185 -15.50 -1.56 1.58
CA THR A 185 -16.10 -0.24 1.36
C THR A 185 -16.12 0.12 -0.14
N THR A 186 -16.89 1.15 -0.52
CA THR A 186 -16.95 1.61 -1.92
C THR A 186 -15.57 1.97 -2.48
N ARG A 187 -14.75 2.70 -1.71
CA ARG A 187 -13.39 3.09 -2.12
C ARG A 187 -12.42 1.91 -2.02
N GLY A 188 -12.55 1.05 -1.01
CA GLY A 188 -11.75 -0.17 -0.89
C GLY A 188 -11.93 -1.11 -2.08
N LYS A 189 -13.18 -1.29 -2.54
CA LYS A 189 -13.51 -2.05 -3.75
C LYS A 189 -12.82 -1.51 -4.99
N ASP A 190 -12.94 -0.20 -5.25
CA ASP A 190 -12.29 0.47 -6.38
C ASP A 190 -10.77 0.26 -6.37
N LYS A 191 -10.13 0.43 -5.21
CA LYS A 191 -8.67 0.32 -5.08
C LYS A 191 -8.18 -1.11 -5.20
N ALA A 192 -8.87 -2.06 -4.59
CA ALA A 192 -8.54 -3.48 -4.71
C ALA A 192 -8.67 -3.96 -6.16
N GLN A 193 -9.73 -3.55 -6.87
CA GLN A 193 -9.90 -3.89 -8.29
C GLN A 193 -8.80 -3.30 -9.18
N LYS A 194 -8.44 -2.04 -8.97
CA LYS A 194 -7.34 -1.38 -9.70
C LYS A 194 -6.00 -2.07 -9.46
N LEU A 195 -5.71 -2.44 -8.21
CA LEU A 195 -4.46 -3.13 -7.88
C LEU A 195 -4.40 -4.54 -8.48
N LEU A 196 -5.52 -5.29 -8.43
CA LEU A 196 -5.63 -6.60 -9.10
C LEU A 196 -5.48 -6.49 -10.63
N MET A 197 -6.06 -5.45 -11.24
CA MET A 197 -5.90 -5.19 -12.68
C MET A 197 -4.45 -4.89 -13.04
N LEU A 198 -3.78 -4.04 -12.26
CA LEU A 198 -2.37 -3.70 -12.45
C LEU A 198 -1.48 -4.95 -12.41
N PHE A 199 -1.69 -5.86 -11.46
CA PHE A 199 -0.94 -7.13 -11.40
C PHE A 199 -1.21 -8.05 -12.60
N ARG A 200 -2.44 -8.05 -13.13
CA ARG A 200 -2.78 -8.83 -14.33
C ARG A 200 -2.10 -8.29 -15.57
N GLU A 201 -2.11 -6.97 -15.75
CA GLU A 201 -1.48 -6.30 -16.90
C GLU A 201 0.04 -6.52 -16.92
N GLN A 202 0.70 -6.45 -15.75
CA GLN A 202 2.12 -6.77 -15.62
C GLN A 202 2.44 -8.20 -16.07
N ARG A 203 1.69 -9.18 -15.58
CA ARG A 203 1.89 -10.59 -15.97
C ARG A 203 1.68 -10.84 -17.46
N GLN A 204 0.78 -10.09 -18.11
CA GLN A 204 0.57 -10.19 -19.56
C GLN A 204 1.72 -9.58 -20.36
N ARG A 205 2.33 -8.49 -19.88
CA ARG A 205 3.52 -7.89 -20.51
C ARG A 205 4.75 -8.80 -20.41
N ASP A 206 4.86 -9.57 -19.33
CA ASP A 206 5.96 -10.51 -19.12
C ASP A 206 5.82 -11.83 -19.90
N GLN A 207 4.67 -12.09 -20.54
CA GLN A 207 4.52 -13.29 -21.38
C GLN A 207 5.26 -13.12 -22.72
N PRO A 208 6.08 -14.11 -23.14
CA PRO A 208 6.71 -14.09 -24.45
C PRO A 208 5.63 -14.00 -25.54
N GLN A 209 5.68 -12.96 -26.36
CA GLN A 209 4.84 -12.89 -27.55
C GLN A 209 5.19 -14.07 -28.46
N PRO A 210 4.20 -14.83 -28.98
CA PRO A 210 4.48 -15.89 -29.94
C PRO A 210 5.23 -15.27 -31.13
N PRO A 211 6.25 -15.97 -31.68
CA PRO A 211 7.04 -15.43 -32.77
C PRO A 211 6.10 -15.04 -33.91
N ALA A 212 6.17 -13.78 -34.32
CA ALA A 212 5.40 -13.27 -35.44
C ALA A 212 5.57 -14.22 -36.63
N GLU A 213 4.48 -14.80 -37.12
CA GLU A 213 4.50 -15.55 -38.37
C GLU A 213 5.06 -14.61 -39.44
N VAL A 214 6.32 -14.84 -39.83
CA VAL A 214 6.94 -14.19 -40.97
C VAL A 214 6.15 -14.67 -42.18
N ARG A 215 5.15 -13.88 -42.56
CA ARG A 215 4.39 -14.09 -43.78
C ARG A 215 5.36 -13.87 -44.93
N PHE A 216 5.92 -14.97 -45.46
CA PHE A 216 6.62 -14.97 -46.73
C PHE A 216 5.66 -14.42 -47.80
N GLN A 217 5.83 -13.15 -48.16
CA GLN A 217 5.21 -12.60 -49.35
C GLN A 217 6.00 -13.12 -50.55
N ARG A 218 5.47 -14.18 -51.18
CA ARG A 218 5.92 -14.60 -52.51
C ARG A 218 5.55 -13.47 -53.48
N ALA A 219 6.56 -12.86 -54.08
CA ALA A 219 6.39 -11.88 -55.14
C ALA A 219 5.75 -12.56 -56.35
N GLU A 220 4.54 -12.16 -56.71
CA GLU A 220 3.98 -12.39 -58.04
C GLU A 220 3.76 -11.04 -58.71
N SER A 221 4.68 -10.72 -59.62
CA SER A 221 4.49 -9.73 -60.66
C SER A 221 3.60 -10.34 -61.75
N SER A 222 2.36 -9.88 -61.90
CA SER A 222 1.80 -9.61 -63.23
C SER A 222 0.50 -8.83 -63.17
N SER A 223 0.26 -8.16 -64.29
CA SER A 223 -0.53 -6.98 -64.55
C SER A 223 -2.04 -7.17 -64.80
N LYS A 224 -2.78 -6.08 -64.49
CA LYS A 224 -4.00 -5.54 -65.15
C LYS A 224 -5.38 -6.21 -64.92
N ALA A 225 -6.22 -5.44 -64.22
CA ALA A 225 -7.60 -5.00 -64.51
C ALA A 225 -8.71 -5.99 -64.96
N MET A 226 -9.79 -5.97 -64.15
CA MET A 226 -11.17 -6.49 -64.29
C MET A 226 -11.99 -5.83 -65.42
N PRO A 227 -13.29 -6.15 -65.71
CA PRO A 227 -14.30 -6.93 -64.92
C PRO A 227 -15.29 -7.84 -65.71
N SER A 228 -16.11 -8.66 -65.01
CA SER A 228 -17.60 -8.64 -65.04
C SER A 228 -18.31 -9.95 -64.62
N GLN A 229 -19.29 -9.77 -63.71
CA GLN A 229 -20.63 -10.37 -63.56
C GLN A 229 -20.94 -11.85 -63.23
N GLU A 230 -21.87 -11.96 -62.26
CA GLU A 230 -22.93 -12.97 -62.02
C GLU A 230 -22.50 -14.40 -61.62
N SER A 231 -23.09 -15.12 -60.66
CA SER A 231 -24.45 -15.13 -60.09
C SER A 231 -24.47 -15.87 -58.72
N LYS A 232 -25.41 -15.50 -57.83
CA LYS A 232 -25.89 -16.23 -56.62
C LYS A 232 -26.62 -17.56 -57.01
N PRO A 233 -27.17 -18.41 -56.10
CA PRO A 233 -27.02 -18.62 -54.63
C PRO A 233 -27.01 -20.13 -54.23
N LEU A 234 -27.28 -20.44 -52.93
CA LEU A 234 -27.69 -21.74 -52.33
C LEU A 234 -26.58 -22.80 -52.12
N CYS A 235 -26.54 -23.62 -51.07
CA CYS A 235 -27.25 -23.78 -49.80
C CYS A 235 -26.68 -25.06 -49.19
N LYS A 236 -26.30 -25.06 -47.90
CA LYS A 236 -26.86 -25.93 -46.85
C LYS A 236 -25.91 -26.05 -45.66
N SER A 237 -26.57 -25.92 -44.54
CA SER A 237 -26.22 -26.17 -43.15
C SER A 237 -25.37 -27.42 -42.90
N VAL A 238 -24.62 -27.41 -41.78
CA VAL A 238 -24.88 -28.25 -40.59
C VAL A 238 -23.65 -28.24 -39.66
N SER A 239 -23.87 -27.72 -38.45
CA SER A 239 -23.47 -28.27 -37.15
C SER A 239 -22.19 -29.13 -37.06
N ARG A 240 -21.24 -28.69 -36.23
CA ARG A 240 -20.97 -29.38 -34.95
C ARG A 240 -20.07 -28.60 -34.01
N ARG A 241 -20.51 -28.56 -32.75
CA ARG A 241 -19.75 -28.22 -31.54
C ARG A 241 -18.37 -28.89 -31.53
N ARG A 242 -17.33 -28.19 -31.06
CA ARG A 242 -16.22 -28.82 -30.34
C ARG A 242 -16.14 -28.25 -28.93
N MET A 243 -16.39 -29.16 -28.00
CA MET A 243 -16.16 -29.11 -26.57
C MET A 243 -14.67 -29.36 -26.29
N GLY A 244 -14.15 -28.76 -25.22
CA GLY A 244 -12.93 -29.17 -24.52
C GLY A 244 -11.84 -28.09 -24.53
N LYS A 245 -11.26 -27.67 -23.41
CA LYS A 245 -11.10 -28.34 -22.12
C LYS A 245 -11.11 -27.32 -20.97
N ALA A 246 -11.82 -27.67 -19.90
CA ALA A 246 -11.64 -27.10 -18.58
C ALA A 246 -10.28 -27.57 -18.03
N LEU A 247 -9.44 -26.63 -17.60
CA LEU A 247 -8.27 -26.92 -16.78
C LEU A 247 -8.67 -26.72 -15.32
N SER A 248 -9.05 -27.83 -14.70
CA SER A 248 -9.12 -27.99 -13.25
C SER A 248 -7.72 -27.97 -12.68
N PHE A 249 -7.38 -26.94 -11.90
CA PHE A 249 -6.21 -26.99 -11.03
C PHE A 249 -6.66 -27.33 -9.61
N PHE A 250 -6.29 -28.54 -9.20
CA PHE A 250 -6.48 -29.10 -7.88
C PHE A 250 -5.44 -28.47 -6.94
N GLY A 251 -5.83 -27.43 -6.19
CA GLY A 251 -5.08 -26.97 -5.03
C GLY A 251 -5.49 -27.78 -3.81
N ARG A 252 -4.61 -28.65 -3.30
CA ARG A 252 -4.86 -29.35 -2.02
C ARG A 252 -4.87 -28.31 -0.90
N ALA A 253 -6.03 -28.11 -0.28
CA ALA A 253 -6.13 -27.40 0.99
C ALA A 253 -5.47 -28.26 2.08
N ARG A 254 -4.44 -27.74 2.76
CA ARG A 254 -3.98 -28.30 4.03
C ARG A 254 -4.96 -27.84 5.11
N ALA A 255 -5.69 -28.77 5.71
CA ALA A 255 -6.52 -28.49 6.87
C ALA A 255 -5.62 -28.37 8.11
N ILE A 256 -5.55 -27.19 8.70
CA ILE A 256 -5.03 -26.99 10.06
C ILE A 256 -6.20 -27.27 11.00
N ARG A 257 -6.12 -28.35 11.80
CA ARG A 257 -7.10 -28.61 12.86
C ARG A 257 -6.61 -27.94 14.15
N PHE A 258 -7.42 -27.03 14.67
CA PHE A 258 -7.24 -26.46 16.01
C PHE A 258 -7.99 -27.35 17.01
N THR A 259 -7.28 -27.98 17.94
CA THR A 259 -7.89 -28.60 19.12
C THR A 259 -7.63 -27.70 20.32
N SER A 260 -8.69 -27.04 20.80
CA SER A 260 -8.64 -26.25 22.04
C SER A 260 -8.68 -27.20 23.23
N VAL A 261 -7.60 -27.30 24.00
CA VAL A 261 -7.59 -27.96 25.31
C VAL A 261 -7.70 -26.87 26.38
N LYS A 262 -8.76 -26.94 27.18
CA LYS A 262 -9.03 -25.97 28.26
C LYS A 262 -8.30 -26.44 29.52
N LEU A 263 -7.25 -25.73 29.93
CA LEU A 263 -6.54 -25.95 31.19
C LEU A 263 -6.50 -24.63 31.98
N GLY A 264 -7.48 -24.42 32.85
CA GLY A 264 -7.51 -23.32 33.81
C GLY A 264 -7.65 -21.89 33.23
N ASN A 265 -7.59 -20.89 34.11
CA ASN A 265 -7.95 -19.49 33.85
C ASN A 265 -6.85 -18.65 33.16
N THR A 266 -5.90 -19.27 32.45
CA THR A 266 -4.86 -18.51 31.70
C THR A 266 -4.68 -19.12 30.31
N CYS A 267 -5.03 -18.37 29.27
CA CYS A 267 -4.85 -18.78 27.87
C CYS A 267 -3.39 -18.60 27.46
N THR A 268 -2.65 -19.72 27.35
CA THR A 268 -1.35 -19.75 26.67
C THR A 268 -1.53 -20.54 25.37
N VAL A 269 -1.32 -19.91 24.23
CA VAL A 269 -1.38 -20.57 22.91
C VAL A 269 0.00 -21.11 22.58
N TYR A 270 0.16 -22.43 22.55
CA TYR A 270 1.39 -23.08 22.09
C TYR A 270 1.27 -23.44 20.61
N VAL A 271 2.25 -23.01 19.80
CA VAL A 271 2.41 -23.46 18.41
C VAL A 271 3.28 -24.71 18.43
N ILE A 272 2.69 -25.89 18.26
CA ILE A 272 3.45 -27.14 18.07
C ILE A 272 3.48 -27.45 16.57
N VAL A 273 4.65 -27.30 15.96
CA VAL A 273 4.91 -27.75 14.58
C VAL A 273 5.25 -29.23 14.62
N SER A 274 4.26 -30.09 14.34
CA SER A 274 4.51 -31.52 14.16
C SER A 274 4.94 -31.81 12.72
N GLU A 275 6.19 -32.22 12.56
CA GLU A 275 6.78 -32.66 11.29
C GLU A 275 6.24 -34.07 10.97
N ALA A 276 5.32 -34.17 10.01
CA ALA A 276 4.85 -35.47 9.53
C ALA A 276 5.90 -36.05 8.56
N ARG A 277 6.69 -37.02 9.03
CA ARG A 277 7.44 -37.93 8.17
C ARG A 277 6.46 -38.76 7.33
N VAL A 278 6.77 -38.87 6.05
CA VAL A 278 6.04 -39.67 5.07
C VAL A 278 6.64 -41.09 5.11
N ASP A 279 5.80 -42.08 5.42
CA ASP A 279 5.86 -43.43 4.86
C ASP A 279 4.50 -43.75 4.26
#